data_AF-A0A7C4M5D4-F1
#
_entry.id   AF-A0A7C4M5D4-F1
#
_cell.length_a   1.000
_cell.length_b   1.000
_cell.length_c   1.000
_cell.angle_alpha   90.00
_cell.angle_beta   90.00
_cell.angle_gamma   90.00
#
_symmetry.space_group_name_H-M   'P 1'
#
loop_
_entity.id
_entity.type
_entity.pdbx_description
1 polymer ?
#
loop_
_entity_poly.entity_id
_entity_poly.type
_entity_poly.pdbx_seq_one_letter_code
_entity_poly.pdbx_strand_id
1 'polypeptide(L)' 'MRIESIIIENIRSHVKTTIKFSGGFNCLVGGLGAGKTSILYAVD' A
#
# COMPACT_ATOMS: atom_id res chain seq x y z
N MET A 1 4.60 -13.17 8.18
CA MET A 1 5.48 -11.99 7.97
C MET A 1 4.77 -10.77 8.54
N ARG A 2 5.49 -9.84 9.21
CA ARG A 2 4.93 -8.55 9.64
C ARG A 2 5.65 -7.45 8.89
N ILE A 3 4.89 -6.54 8.30
CA ILE A 3 5.41 -5.41 7.50
C ILE A 3 5.21 -4.15 8.32
N GLU A 4 6.27 -3.39 8.54
CA GLU A 4 6.20 -2.10 9.24
C GLU A 4 6.03 -0.95 8.26
N SER A 5 6.70 -1.02 7.11
CA SER A 5 6.57 -0.04 6.05
C SER A 5 6.95 -0.60 4.70
N ILE A 6 6.41 0.00 3.65
CA ILE A 6 6.82 -0.22 2.26
C ILE A 6 7.08 1.09 1.56
N ILE A 7 8.05 1.06 0.64
CA ILE A 7 8.33 2.13 -0.31
C ILE A 7 8.07 1.55 -1.68
N ILE A 8 7.10 2.14 -2.38
CA ILE A 8 6.68 1.71 -3.71
C ILE A 8 7.09 2.79 -4.70
N GLU A 9 7.85 2.42 -5.72
CA GLU A 9 8.24 3.30 -6.82
C GLU A 9 7.83 2.69 -8.16
N ASN A 10 7.16 3.49 -8.99
CA ASN A 10 6.68 3.13 -10.33
C ASN A 10 5.85 1.82 -10.42
N ILE A 11 5.00 1.56 -9.42
CA ILE A 11 4.01 0.45 -9.49
C ILE A 11 2.62 1.01 -9.75
N ARG A 12 2.13 0.77 -10.98
CA ARG A 12 0.81 1.23 -11.45
C ARG A 12 0.63 2.72 -11.18
N SER A 13 -0.39 3.10 -10.40
CA SER A 13 -0.71 4.47 -10.02
C SER A 13 0.25 5.06 -8.96
N HIS A 14 1.09 4.25 -8.32
CA HIS A 14 2.05 4.71 -7.31
C HIS A 14 3.40 5.03 -7.95
N VAL A 15 3.60 6.31 -8.34
CA VAL A 15 4.88 6.80 -8.88
C VAL A 15 5.96 6.78 -7.78
N LYS A 16 5.63 7.30 -6.60
CA LYS A 16 6.45 7.22 -5.38
C LYS A 16 5.54 7.30 -4.16
N THR A 17 5.45 6.24 -3.38
CA THR A 17 4.56 6.18 -2.21
C THR A 17 5.20 5.43 -1.06
N THR A 18 5.18 6.04 0.12
CA THR A 18 5.62 5.39 1.37
C THR A 18 4.40 5.12 2.24
N ILE A 19 4.26 3.88 2.68
CA ILE A 19 3.13 3.45 3.53
C ILE A 19 3.72 2.84 4.80
N LYS A 20 3.23 3.30 5.94
CA LYS A 20 3.57 2.75 7.25
C LYS A 20 2.36 2.00 7.78
N PHE A 21 2.58 0.78 8.25
CA PHE A 21 1.56 -0.06 8.85
C PHE A 21 1.71 -0.05 10.37
N SER A 22 0.60 -0.05 11.08
CA SER A 22 0.58 -0.26 12.52
C SER A 22 0.48 -1.75 12.85
N GLY A 23 0.73 -2.10 14.13
CA GLY A 23 0.37 -3.43 14.62
C GLY A 23 -1.15 -3.61 14.63
N GLY A 24 -1.60 -4.86 14.47
CA GLY A 24 -3.03 -5.19 14.44
C GLY A 24 -3.63 -5.03 13.04
N PHE A 25 -4.83 -4.43 12.98
CA PHE A 25 -5.61 -4.32 11.74
C PHE A 25 -5.34 -2.99 11.03
N ASN A 26 -4.91 -3.08 9.76
CA ASN A 26 -4.73 -1.93 8.89
C ASN A 26 -5.83 -1.96 7.82
N CYS A 27 -6.55 -0.84 7.65
CA CYS A 27 -7.60 -0.70 6.65
C CYS A 27 -7.19 0.29 5.56
N LEU A 28 -7.23 -0.14 4.29
CA LEU A 28 -7.01 0.74 3.15
C LEU A 28 -8.35 1.29 2.66
N VAL A 29 -8.56 2.60 2.80
CA VAL A 29 -9.82 3.28 2.45
C VAL A 29 -9.58 4.34 1.37
N GLY A 30 -10.54 4.48 0.44
CA GLY A 30 -10.46 5.44 -0.66
C GLY A 30 -11.42 5.11 -1.80
N GLY A 31 -11.60 6.03 -2.74
CA GLY A 31 -12.52 5.89 -3.88
C GLY A 31 -12.15 4.78 -4.87
N LEU A 32 -13.01 4.55 -5.87
CA LEU A 32 -12.74 3.63 -6.97
C LEU A 32 -11.46 4.06 -7.71
N GLY A 33 -10.59 3.11 -8.05
CA GLY A 33 -9.34 3.42 -8.76
C GLY A 33 -8.24 4.11 -7.95
N ALA A 34 -8.46 4.38 -6.65
CA ALA A 34 -7.48 5.07 -5.79
C ALA A 34 -6.20 4.27 -5.44
N GLY A 35 -5.94 3.14 -6.10
CA GLY A 35 -4.69 2.38 -5.92
C GLY A 35 -4.63 1.45 -4.71
N LYS A 36 -5.70 1.30 -3.91
CA LYS A 36 -5.73 0.40 -2.73
C LYS A 36 -5.26 -1.03 -3.04
N THR A 37 -5.77 -1.63 -4.12
CA THR A 37 -5.35 -2.98 -4.53
C THR A 37 -3.92 -3.01 -5.06
N SER A 38 -3.43 -1.90 -5.63
CA SER A 38 -2.02 -1.78 -6.06
C SER A 38 -1.06 -1.81 -4.88
N ILE A 39 -1.46 -1.30 -3.71
CA ILE A 39 -0.69 -1.41 -2.47
C ILE A 39 -0.54 -2.88 -2.06
N LEU A 40 -1.65 -3.64 -2.08
CA LEU A 40 -1.62 -5.07 -1.75
C LEU A 40 -0.83 -5.88 -2.78
N TYR A 41 -0.95 -5.55 -4.06
CA TYR A 41 -0.17 -6.16 -5.16
C TYR A 41 1.34 -5.95 -5.02
N ALA A 42 1.79 -4.87 -4.37
CA ALA A 42 3.22 -4.63 -4.14
C ALA A 42 3.78 -5.44 -2.97
N VAL A 43 2.91 -6.09 -2.18
CA VAL A 43 3.24 -6.81 -0.95
C VAL A 43 3.06 -8.33 -1.10
N ASP A 44 2.13 -8.74 -1.96
CA ASP A 44 1.97 -10.11 -2.45
C ASP A 44 3.13 -10.50 -3.37
#